data_AF-K2RBU6-F1
#
_entry.id   AF-K2RBU6-F1
#
_cell.length_a   1.000
_cell.length_b   1.000
_cell.length_c   1.000
_cell.angle_alpha   90.00
_cell.angle_beta   90.00
_cell.angle_gamma   90.00
#
_symmetry.space_group_name_H-M   'P 1'
#
loop_
_entity.id
_entity.type
_entity.pdbx_description
1 polymer ?
#
loop_
_entity_poly.entity_id
_entity_poly.type
_entity_poly.pdbx_seq_one_letter_code
_entity_poly.pdbx_strand_id
1 'polypeptide(L)'
;MAPGSQIEVDPAEGQIQGVQGPAQPTQQTEPTRAELLQLIKELKAQNARLIKHTTKRSATKVKVAAPEKFDRNRKKLQSFLLQIKRYLQFNQAQFDNDAEAVLFASTYLRGTAEA
;
A
#
# COMPACT_ATOMS: atom_id res chain seq x y z
N MET A 1 -69.76 -2.17 -36.21
CA MET A 1 -68.88 -1.46 -37.16
C MET A 1 -67.57 -2.23 -37.25
N ALA A 2 -66.95 -2.22 -38.43
CA ALA A 2 -66.05 -3.20 -39.06
C ALA A 2 -64.69 -3.52 -38.38
N PRO A 3 -63.98 -4.59 -38.84
CA PRO A 3 -62.71 -5.11 -38.34
C PRO A 3 -61.47 -4.56 -39.09
N GLY A 4 -60.26 -5.01 -38.72
CA GLY A 4 -58.99 -4.80 -39.45
C GLY A 4 -58.28 -3.48 -39.08
N SER A 5 -56.97 -3.31 -39.17
CA SER A 5 -55.93 -4.07 -39.86
C SER A 5 -54.57 -3.75 -39.23
N GLN A 6 -53.74 -4.78 -39.21
CA GLN A 6 -52.28 -4.72 -39.33
C GLN A 6 -51.87 -3.67 -40.39
N ILE A 7 -51.08 -2.69 -39.99
CA ILE A 7 -50.39 -1.79 -40.92
C ILE A 7 -48.91 -2.17 -40.86
N GLU A 8 -48.58 -3.10 -41.74
CA GLU A 8 -47.26 -3.31 -42.31
C GLU A 8 -46.91 -2.07 -43.13
N VAL A 9 -45.82 -1.40 -42.74
CA VAL A 9 -45.22 -0.31 -43.53
C VAL A 9 -43.75 -0.61 -43.73
N ASP A 10 -43.49 -1.25 -44.86
CA ASP A 10 -42.28 -1.13 -45.67
C ASP A 10 -42.79 -0.87 -47.10
N PRO A 11 -42.09 -0.25 -48.06
CA PRO A 11 -40.82 0.51 -48.06
C PRO A 11 -41.02 1.95 -48.58
N ALA A 12 -40.01 2.81 -48.47
CA ALA A 12 -39.48 3.65 -49.57
C ALA A 12 -38.72 4.90 -49.06
N GLU A 13 -37.44 4.91 -49.44
CA GLU A 13 -36.72 6.08 -49.98
C GLU A 13 -36.26 7.19 -49.04
N GLY A 14 -34.98 7.09 -48.70
CA GLY A 14 -34.15 8.18 -48.22
C GLY A 14 -32.67 7.91 -48.49
N GLN A 15 -32.29 7.77 -49.76
CA GLN A 15 -30.89 7.90 -50.15
C GLN A 15 -30.42 9.32 -49.82
N ILE A 16 -29.54 9.44 -48.83
CA ILE A 16 -28.66 10.60 -48.70
C ILE A 16 -27.24 10.07 -48.82
N GLN A 17 -26.64 10.35 -49.97
CA GLN A 17 -25.25 10.07 -50.25
C GLN A 17 -24.42 11.31 -49.88
N GLY A 18 -23.33 11.09 -49.15
CA GLY A 18 -22.42 12.11 -48.62
C GLY A 18 -22.32 11.97 -47.10
N VAL A 19 -21.18 11.70 -46.47
CA VAL A 19 -19.83 12.16 -46.74
C VAL A 19 -18.88 11.14 -46.10
N GLN A 20 -17.77 10.79 -46.76
CA GLN A 20 -16.67 10.10 -46.09
C GLN A 20 -16.15 10.98 -44.95
N GLY A 21 -16.14 10.45 -43.73
CA GLY A 21 -15.28 10.90 -42.65
C GLY A 21 -14.46 9.71 -42.16
N PRO A 22 -13.12 9.75 -42.16
CA PRO A 22 -12.34 8.78 -41.43
C PRO A 22 -12.29 9.23 -39.97
N ALA A 23 -13.18 8.69 -39.16
CA ALA A 23 -12.98 8.68 -37.71
C ALA A 23 -13.48 7.34 -37.19
N GLN A 24 -12.66 6.31 -37.42
CA GLN A 24 -12.72 5.10 -36.61
C GLN A 24 -12.65 5.51 -35.14
N PRO A 25 -13.53 5.00 -34.27
CA PRO A 25 -13.26 4.97 -32.84
C PRO A 25 -11.92 4.26 -32.67
N THR A 26 -10.97 4.92 -32.01
CA THR A 26 -9.73 4.30 -31.53
C THR A 26 -10.10 3.02 -30.79
N GLN A 27 -9.93 1.87 -31.44
CA GLN A 27 -9.96 0.59 -30.78
C GLN A 27 -8.76 0.57 -29.83
N GLN A 28 -9.00 0.89 -28.56
CA GLN A 28 -8.21 0.29 -27.50
C GLN A 28 -8.40 -1.22 -27.67
N THR A 29 -7.41 -1.88 -28.28
CA THR A 29 -7.39 -3.34 -28.39
C THR A 29 -7.52 -3.90 -26.97
N GLU A 30 -8.65 -4.53 -26.67
CA GLU A 30 -8.78 -5.24 -25.40
C GLU A 30 -7.70 -6.32 -25.34
N PRO A 31 -6.88 -6.36 -24.28
CA PRO A 31 -5.81 -7.34 -24.16
C PRO A 31 -6.41 -8.74 -24.19
N THR A 32 -5.84 -9.59 -25.04
CA THR A 32 -6.29 -10.98 -25.19
C THR A 32 -6.14 -11.69 -23.85
N ARG A 33 -7.01 -12.66 -23.54
CA ARG A 33 -6.93 -13.49 -22.32
C ARG A 33 -5.52 -14.04 -22.04
N ALA A 34 -4.78 -14.41 -23.08
CA ALA A 34 -3.40 -14.87 -22.97
C ALA A 34 -2.44 -13.76 -22.48
N GLU A 35 -2.59 -12.55 -23.00
CA GLU A 35 -1.79 -11.38 -22.62
C GLU A 35 -2.08 -10.98 -21.17
N LEU A 36 -3.33 -11.02 -20.74
CA LEU A 36 -3.72 -10.80 -19.34
C LEU A 36 -3.07 -11.82 -18.39
N LEU A 37 -3.05 -13.10 -18.75
CA LEU A 37 -2.40 -14.14 -17.94
C LEU A 37 -0.88 -13.93 -17.87
N GLN A 38 -0.26 -13.52 -18.98
CA GLN A 38 1.15 -13.21 -19.04
C GLN A 38 1.49 -11.99 -18.16
N LEU A 39 0.66 -10.94 -18.19
CA LEU A 39 0.81 -9.77 -17.34
C LEU A 39 0.66 -10.12 -15.85
N ILE A 40 -0.32 -10.96 -15.48
CA ILE A 40 -0.48 -11.41 -14.08
C ILE A 40 0.76 -12.19 -13.62
N LYS A 41 1.32 -13.05 -14.47
CA LYS A 41 2.54 -13.81 -14.14
C LYS A 41 3.72 -12.88 -13.90
N GLU A 42 3.89 -11.88 -14.76
CA GLU A 42 4.95 -10.89 -14.65
C GLU A 42 4.77 -10.01 -13.40
N LEU A 43 3.57 -9.51 -13.14
CA LEU A 43 3.26 -8.74 -11.92
C LEU A 43 3.54 -9.55 -10.65
N LYS A 44 3.18 -10.85 -10.62
CA LYS A 44 3.51 -11.73 -9.49
C LYS A 44 5.02 -11.87 -9.30
N ALA A 45 5.78 -12.01 -10.38
CA ALA A 45 7.23 -12.09 -10.33
C ALA A 45 7.86 -10.77 -9.84
N GLN A 46 7.35 -9.62 -10.29
CA GLN A 46 7.79 -8.29 -9.84
C GLN A 46 7.48 -8.06 -8.36
N ASN A 47 6.27 -8.42 -7.90
CA ASN A 47 5.92 -8.34 -6.48
C ASN A 47 6.84 -9.20 -5.61
N ALA A 48 7.15 -10.44 -6.04
CA ALA A 48 8.07 -11.30 -5.32
C ALA A 48 9.49 -10.71 -5.22
N ARG A 49 9.99 -10.09 -6.31
CA ARG A 49 11.27 -9.38 -6.32
C ARG A 49 11.24 -8.17 -5.39
N LEU A 50 10.19 -7.36 -5.46
CA LEU A 50 10.03 -6.17 -4.63
C LEU A 50 10.02 -6.54 -3.14
N ILE A 51 9.22 -7.54 -2.75
CA ILE A 51 9.18 -8.07 -1.38
C ILE A 51 10.57 -8.54 -0.94
N LYS A 52 11.31 -9.26 -1.78
CA LYS A 52 12.69 -9.73 -1.48
C LYS A 52 13.68 -8.57 -1.32
N HIS A 53 13.56 -7.51 -2.12
CA HIS A 53 14.44 -6.35 -2.04
C HIS A 53 14.11 -5.46 -0.83
N THR A 54 12.84 -5.28 -0.48
CA THR A 54 12.42 -4.50 0.70
C THR A 54 12.80 -5.23 2.00
N THR A 55 12.61 -6.56 2.06
CA THR A 55 13.03 -7.38 3.21
C THR A 55 14.56 -7.51 3.35
N LYS A 56 15.32 -7.54 2.25
CA LYS A 56 16.80 -7.49 2.35
C LYS A 56 17.31 -6.13 2.79
N ARG A 57 16.67 -5.02 2.40
CA ARG A 57 17.06 -3.67 2.85
C ARG A 57 16.73 -3.44 4.33
N SER A 58 15.70 -4.10 4.87
CA SER A 58 15.46 -4.15 6.33
C SER A 58 16.34 -5.17 7.08
N ALA A 59 17.10 -6.00 6.38
CA ALA A 59 17.93 -7.05 7.00
C ALA A 59 19.30 -6.57 7.51
N THR A 60 19.75 -5.36 7.17
CA THR A 60 20.83 -4.72 7.93
C THR A 60 20.23 -4.15 9.21
N LYS A 61 19.85 -5.02 10.15
CA LYS A 61 19.45 -4.62 11.50
C LYS A 61 20.64 -3.91 12.14
N VAL A 62 20.68 -2.59 12.05
CA VAL A 62 21.61 -1.75 12.78
C VAL A 62 21.38 -2.07 14.25
N LYS A 63 22.35 -2.75 14.88
CA LYS A 63 22.27 -3.11 16.30
C LYS A 63 22.48 -1.83 17.11
N VAL A 64 21.42 -1.35 17.73
CA VAL A 64 21.48 -0.23 18.69
C VAL A 64 21.69 -0.80 20.09
N ALA A 65 22.60 -0.20 20.84
CA ALA A 65 22.83 -0.57 22.24
C ALA A 65 21.57 -0.35 23.08
N ALA A 66 21.35 -1.22 24.07
CA ALA A 66 20.27 -1.05 25.03
C ALA A 66 20.50 0.22 25.88
N PRO A 67 19.43 0.94 26.28
CA PRO A 67 19.54 2.11 27.15
C PRO A 67 20.11 1.76 28.54
N GLU A 68 20.77 2.72 29.18
CA GLU A 68 21.10 2.60 30.61
C GLU A 68 19.85 2.73 31.49
N LYS A 69 19.87 2.09 32.67
CA LYS A 69 18.83 2.27 33.69
C LYS A 69 18.89 3.68 34.28
N PHE A 70 17.74 4.26 34.59
CA PHE A 70 17.61 5.61 35.13
C PHE A 70 17.20 5.60 36.61
N ASP A 71 18.05 6.19 37.44
CA ASP A 71 17.97 6.22 38.91
C ASP A 71 17.56 7.59 39.48
N ARG A 72 16.88 8.42 38.67
CA ARG A 72 16.45 9.80 39.01
C ARG A 72 17.59 10.83 39.05
N ASN A 73 18.81 10.49 38.63
CA ASN A 73 19.88 11.47 38.49
C ASN A 73 19.55 12.49 37.38
N ARG A 74 19.12 13.69 37.78
CA ARG A 74 18.72 14.78 36.87
C ARG A 74 19.80 15.13 35.83
N LYS A 75 21.09 15.00 36.17
CA LYS A 75 22.19 15.25 35.22
C LYS A 75 22.21 14.26 34.06
N LYS A 76 21.67 13.06 34.25
CA LYS A 76 21.60 11.99 33.24
C LYS A 76 20.27 11.92 32.49
N LEU A 77 19.24 12.68 32.90
CA LEU A 77 17.88 12.57 32.34
C LEU A 77 17.85 12.76 30.82
N GLN A 78 18.53 13.79 30.30
CA GLN A 78 18.55 14.06 28.86
C GLN A 78 19.19 12.92 28.06
N SER A 79 20.31 12.36 28.57
CA SER A 79 20.97 11.21 27.96
C SER A 79 20.06 9.98 27.97
N PHE A 80 19.41 9.70 29.09
CA PHE A 80 18.46 8.60 29.22
C PHE A 80 17.31 8.70 28.20
N LEU A 81 16.65 9.87 28.12
CA LEU A 81 15.56 10.10 27.18
C LEU A 81 16.01 9.91 25.72
N LEU A 82 17.20 10.40 25.38
CA LEU A 82 17.76 10.23 24.03
C LEU A 82 18.04 8.76 23.71
N GLN A 83 18.58 7.99 24.67
CA GLN A 83 18.85 6.56 24.49
C GLN A 83 17.54 5.77 24.30
N ILE A 84 16.53 6.02 25.13
CA ILE A 84 15.21 5.38 25.01
C ILE A 84 14.58 5.70 23.65
N LYS A 85 14.53 6.98 23.27
CA LYS A 85 13.96 7.41 21.99
C LYS A 85 14.66 6.73 20.82
N ARG A 86 15.99 6.71 20.81
CA ARG A 86 16.79 6.04 19.77
C ARG A 86 16.51 4.54 19.73
N TYR A 87 16.49 3.88 20.87
CA TYR A 87 16.23 2.44 20.94
C TYR A 87 14.84 2.10 20.38
N LEU A 88 13.81 2.82 20.81
CA LEU A 88 12.44 2.61 20.31
C LEU A 88 12.37 2.84 18.80
N GLN A 89 12.99 3.90 18.28
CA GLN A 89 12.98 4.21 16.84
C GLN A 89 13.62 3.13 15.97
N PHE A 90 14.68 2.48 16.43
CA PHE A 90 15.35 1.42 15.68
C PHE A 90 14.70 0.04 15.87
N ASN A 91 13.91 -0.13 16.92
CA ASN A 91 13.25 -1.38 17.26
C ASN A 91 11.72 -1.27 17.17
N GLN A 92 11.18 -0.33 16.38
CA GLN A 92 9.74 -0.10 16.25
C GLN A 92 8.97 -1.36 15.89
N ALA A 93 9.55 -2.21 15.03
CA ALA A 93 8.95 -3.48 14.62
C ALA A 93 8.85 -4.54 15.74
N GLN A 94 9.33 -4.25 16.96
CA GLN A 94 9.20 -5.13 18.14
C GLN A 94 7.99 -4.78 19.01
N PHE A 95 7.25 -3.72 18.69
CA PHE A 95 6.12 -3.23 19.48
C PHE A 95 4.89 -3.13 18.60
N ASP A 96 3.76 -3.63 19.09
CA ASP A 96 2.50 -3.59 18.32
C ASP A 96 1.82 -2.21 18.41
N ASN A 97 2.10 -1.46 19.48
CA ASN A 97 1.53 -0.15 19.74
C ASN A 97 2.40 0.71 20.69
N ASP A 98 2.06 1.99 20.82
CA ASP A 98 2.79 2.93 21.68
C ASP A 98 2.73 2.55 23.16
N ALA A 99 1.65 1.92 23.63
CA ALA A 99 1.52 1.55 25.03
C ALA A 99 2.54 0.46 25.41
N GLU A 100 2.81 -0.50 24.53
CA GLU A 100 3.87 -1.50 24.70
C GLU A 100 5.27 -0.87 24.70
N ALA A 101 5.52 0.10 23.81
CA ALA A 101 6.79 0.83 23.78
C ALA A 101 7.01 1.63 25.08
N VAL A 102 5.95 2.25 25.61
CA VAL A 102 5.97 2.96 26.90
C VAL A 102 6.20 2.00 28.06
N LEU A 103 5.50 0.85 28.08
CA LEU A 103 5.69 -0.18 29.09
C LEU A 103 7.11 -0.74 29.06
N PHE A 104 7.69 -0.95 27.88
CA PHE A 104 9.08 -1.33 27.75
C PHE A 104 10.02 -0.26 28.31
N ALA A 105 9.80 1.01 27.98
CA ALA A 105 10.62 2.11 28.46
C ALA A 105 10.57 2.25 30.00
N SER A 106 9.41 1.99 30.62
CA SER A 106 9.26 2.04 32.08
C SER A 106 10.12 0.99 32.79
N THR A 107 10.39 -0.16 32.16
CA THR A 107 11.30 -1.18 32.72
C THR A 107 12.74 -0.67 32.92
N TYR A 108 13.11 0.48 32.34
CA TYR A 108 14.43 1.09 32.52
C TYR A 108 14.50 2.10 33.67
N LEU A 109 13.38 2.43 34.29
CA LEU A 109 13.37 3.19 35.52
C LEU A 109 13.89 2.30 36.67
N ARG A 110 14.52 2.89 37.70
CA ARG A 110 15.00 2.18 38.90
C ARG A 110 14.74 2.98 40.17
N GLY A 111 14.45 2.27 41.26
CA GLY A 111 14.38 2.86 42.61
C GLY A 111 13.26 3.89 42.70
N THR A 112 13.55 5.10 43.21
CA THR A 112 12.51 6.14 43.32
C THR A 112 12.03 6.72 41.98
N ALA A 113 12.59 6.26 40.86
CA ALA A 113 12.05 6.55 39.54
C ALA A 113 10.99 5.52 39.07
N GLU A 114 10.85 4.36 39.73
CA GLU A 114 9.83 3.33 39.44
C GLU A 114 8.50 3.57 40.19
N ALA A 115 8.48 4.48 41.17
CA ALA A 115 7.44 4.64 42.18
C ALA A 115 6.59 5.91 42.01
#